data_AF-A0A3D4AW36-F1
#
_entry.id   AF-A0A3D4AW36-F1
#
_cell.length_a   1.000
_cell.length_b   1.000
_cell.length_c   1.000
_cell.angle_alpha   90.00
_cell.angle_beta   90.00
_cell.angle_gamma   90.00
#
_symmetry.space_group_name_H-M   'P 1'
#
loop_
_entity.id
_entity.type
_entity.pdbx_description
1 polymer ?
#
loop_
_entity_poly.entity_id
_entity_poly.type
_entity_poly.pdbx_seq_one_letter_code
_entity_poly.pdbx_strand_id
1 'polypeptide(L)' 'MLDWTDRHCRTFHRKMTKHTVLYTEMITTGAILFGRGDYLHFNQHEGLVALQLGGSDPQALAQCAKLA' A
#
# COMPACT_ATOMS: atom_id res chain seq x y z
N MET A 1 -5.20 -7.55 0.00
CA MET A 1 -6.07 -8.30 -0.94
C MET A 1 -6.63 -7.31 -1.94
N LEU A 2 -6.41 -7.55 -3.22
CA LEU A 2 -6.89 -6.69 -4.31
C LEU A 2 -8.42 -6.52 -4.21
N ASP A 3 -8.90 -5.30 -4.42
CA ASP A 3 -10.28 -4.82 -4.29
C ASP A 3 -10.90 -4.90 -2.88
N TRP A 4 -10.11 -5.27 -1.86
CA TRP A 4 -10.59 -5.39 -0.49
C TRP A 4 -9.83 -4.52 0.48
N THR A 5 -8.50 -4.63 0.55
CA THR A 5 -7.70 -3.95 1.58
C THR A 5 -7.39 -2.50 1.22
N ASP A 6 -8.40 -1.78 0.74
CA ASP A 6 -8.36 -0.35 0.51
C ASP A 6 -8.28 0.42 1.85
N ARG A 7 -8.22 1.76 1.78
CA ARG A 7 -8.14 2.60 2.98
C ARG A 7 -9.36 2.46 3.91
N HIS A 8 -10.54 2.19 3.37
CA HIS A 8 -11.78 2.09 4.14
C HIS A 8 -11.80 0.79 4.93
N CYS A 9 -11.43 -0.31 4.29
CA CYS A 9 -11.25 -1.61 4.89
C CYS A 9 -10.15 -1.61 5.96
N ARG A 10 -8.99 -1.00 5.69
CA ARG A 10 -7.91 -0.90 6.68
C ARG A 10 -8.32 -0.03 7.87
N THR A 11 -9.05 1.06 7.64
CA THR A 11 -9.60 1.89 8.72
C THR A 11 -10.55 1.09 9.61
N PHE A 12 -11.41 0.27 9.02
CA PHE A 12 -12.29 -0.63 9.75
C PHE A 12 -11.49 -1.68 10.57
N HIS A 13 -10.53 -2.36 9.95
CA HIS A 13 -9.66 -3.32 10.64
C HIS A 13 -8.89 -2.69 11.80
N ARG A 14 -8.43 -1.44 11.67
CA ARG A 14 -7.73 -0.72 12.74
C ARG A 14 -8.63 -0.45 13.96
N LYS A 15 -9.95 -0.39 13.79
CA LYS A 15 -10.88 -0.31 14.93
C LYS A 15 -10.98 -1.64 15.69
N MET A 16 -10.75 -2.77 15.02
CA MET A 16 -10.77 -4.09 15.65
C MET A 16 -9.45 -4.43 16.36
N THR A 17 -8.32 -3.95 15.85
CA THR A 17 -6.99 -4.26 16.41
C THR A 17 -6.04 -3.07 16.36
N LYS A 18 -5.35 -2.80 17.48
CA LYS A 18 -4.37 -1.72 17.60
C LYS A 18 -2.96 -2.11 17.18
N HIS A 19 -2.65 -3.41 17.11
CA HIS A 19 -1.28 -3.90 17.00
C HIS A 19 -1.00 -4.69 15.72
N THR A 20 -2.03 -5.13 15.01
CA THR A 20 -1.84 -5.88 13.76
C THR A 20 -1.24 -4.99 12.67
N VAL A 21 -0.27 -5.53 11.94
CA VAL A 21 0.26 -4.94 10.71
C VAL A 21 -0.75 -5.20 9.58
N LEU A 22 -1.22 -4.12 8.96
CA LEU A 22 -2.12 -4.21 7.82
C LEU A 22 -1.31 -4.12 6.52
N TYR A 23 -1.81 -4.68 5.43
CA TYR A 23 -1.20 -4.56 4.11
C TYR A 23 -2.09 -3.73 3.19
N THR A 24 -1.47 -2.95 2.31
CA THR A 24 -2.18 -2.33 1.19
C THR A 24 -2.68 -3.39 0.22
N GLU A 25 -3.45 -2.97 -0.78
CA GLU A 25 -3.58 -3.74 -2.01
C GLU A 25 -2.21 -3.87 -2.70
N MET A 26 -2.08 -4.88 -3.57
CA MET A 26 -0.89 -5.00 -4.40
C MET A 26 -0.91 -3.87 -5.43
N ILE A 27 0.07 -2.98 -5.37
CA ILE A 27 0.22 -1.88 -6.33
C ILE A 27 1.37 -2.21 -7.27
N THR A 28 1.13 -2.11 -8.57
CA THR A 28 2.17 -2.40 -9.56
C THR A 28 3.20 -1.27 -9.63
N THR A 29 4.47 -1.62 -9.86
CA THR A 29 5.54 -0.62 -10.02
C THR A 29 5.22 0.38 -11.14
N GLY A 30 4.60 -0.08 -12.24
CA GLY A 30 4.17 0.79 -13.33
C GLY A 30 3.11 1.82 -12.91
N ALA A 31 2.19 1.47 -12.01
CA ALA A 31 1.20 2.42 -11.49
C ALA A 31 1.87 3.52 -10.65
N ILE A 32 2.85 3.17 -9.82
CA ILE A 32 3.58 4.14 -8.98
C ILE A 32 4.47 5.05 -9.83
N LEU A 33 5.19 4.50 -10.81
CA LEU A 33 6.18 5.24 -11.58
C LEU A 33 5.59 6.09 -12.71
N PHE A 34 4.51 5.60 -13.34
CA PHE A 34 3.96 6.21 -14.56
C PHE A 34 2.47 6.57 -14.44
N GLY A 35 1.79 6.10 -13.40
CA GLY A 35 0.40 6.42 -13.15
C GLY A 35 0.22 7.85 -12.65
N ARG A 36 -1.03 8.35 -12.72
CA ARG A 36 -1.40 9.71 -12.26
C ARG A 36 -2.18 9.70 -10.93
N GLY A 37 -2.41 8.53 -10.37
CA GLY A 37 -3.11 8.36 -9.10
C GLY A 37 -2.18 8.49 -7.90
N ASP A 38 -2.76 8.86 -6.76
CA ASP A 38 -2.05 8.85 -5.48
C ASP A 38 -2.12 7.45 -4.84
N TYR A 39 -1.29 6.54 -5.35
CA TYR A 39 -1.29 5.13 -4.93
C TYR A 39 -0.57 4.90 -3.59
N LEU A 40 0.24 5.84 -3.13
CA LEU A 40 1.01 5.75 -1.89
C LEU A 40 0.32 6.48 -0.72
N HIS A 41 -0.86 7.04 -0.96
CA HIS A 41 -1.63 7.71 0.06
C HIS A 41 -1.97 6.78 1.25
N PHE A 42 -1.64 7.24 2.45
CA PHE A 42 -2.05 6.60 3.69
C PHE A 42 -2.43 7.65 4.74
N ASN A 43 -3.36 7.30 5.63
CA ASN A 43 -3.73 8.17 6.74
C ASN A 43 -3.03 7.74 8.03
N GLN A 44 -2.64 8.72 8.85
CA GLN A 44 -1.96 8.46 10.13
C GLN A 44 -2.77 7.57 11.08
N HIS A 45 -4.11 7.65 11.05
CA HIS A 45 -4.96 6.82 11.90
C HIS A 45 -4.94 5.34 11.53
N GLU A 46 -4.44 4.95 10.35
CA GLU A 46 -4.33 3.55 9.92
C GLU A 46 -3.20 2.80 10.64
N GLY A 47 -2.30 3.51 11.33
CA GLY A 47 -1.22 2.93 12.11
C GLY A 47 -0.17 2.22 11.24
N LEU A 48 0.32 1.07 11.69
CA LEU A 48 1.31 0.28 10.94
C LEU A 48 0.65 -0.39 9.72
N VAL A 49 1.01 0.10 8.53
CA VAL A 49 0.59 -0.44 7.23
C VAL A 49 1.83 -0.73 6.38
N ALA A 50 1.92 -1.94 5.84
CA ALA A 50 2.95 -2.36 4.90
C ALA A 50 2.47 -2.20 3.45
N LEU A 51 3.29 -1.60 2.60
CA LEU A 51 3.05 -1.51 1.16
C LEU A 51 3.40 -2.83 0.48
N GLN A 52 2.48 -3.35 -0.33
CA GLN A 52 2.73 -4.50 -1.19
C GLN A 52 2.98 -4.06 -2.64
N LEU A 53 4.19 -4.30 -3.15
CA LEU A 53 4.57 -4.00 -4.52
C LEU A 53 4.41 -5.22 -5.44
N GLY A 54 3.88 -4.99 -6.64
CA GLY A 54 3.80 -5.97 -7.72
C GLY A 54 4.71 -5.61 -8.89
N GLY A 55 5.61 -6.51 -9.28
CA GLY A 55 6.52 -6.28 -10.41
C GLY A 55 7.59 -7.36 -10.52
N SER A 56 8.31 -7.34 -11.64
CA SER A 56 9.40 -8.29 -11.92
C SER A 56 10.77 -7.64 -12.16
N ASP A 57 10.83 -6.32 -12.39
CA ASP A 57 12.09 -5.58 -12.51
C ASP A 57 12.62 -5.17 -11.13
N PRO A 58 13.80 -5.65 -10.70
CA PRO A 58 14.40 -5.29 -9.43
C PRO A 58 14.67 -3.79 -9.28
N GLN A 59 15.01 -3.08 -10.38
CA GLN A 59 15.31 -1.64 -10.31
C GLN A 59 14.03 -0.83 -10.07
N ALA A 60 12.96 -1.12 -10.82
CA ALA A 60 11.65 -0.51 -10.59
C ALA A 60 11.11 -0.81 -9.18
N LEU A 61 11.26 -2.04 -8.68
CA LEU A 61 10.87 -2.41 -7.32
C LEU A 61 11.64 -1.60 -6.26
N ALA A 62 12.96 -1.49 -6.41
CA ALA A 62 13.80 -0.71 -5.50
C ALA A 62 13.46 0.78 -5.54
N GLN A 63 13.14 1.32 -6.71
CA GLN A 63 12.71 2.72 -6.85
C GLN A 63 11.37 2.96 -6.16
N CYS A 64 10.37 2.10 -6.39
CA CYS A 64 9.06 2.21 -5.76
C CYS A 64 9.16 2.10 -4.23
N ALA A 65 9.99 1.20 -3.71
CA ALA A 65 10.22 1.04 -2.28
C ALA A 65 10.88 2.27 -1.62
N LYS A 66 11.61 3.10 -2.39
CA LYS A 66 12.20 4.37 -1.91
C LYS A 66 11.24 5.55 -1.96
N LEU A 67 10.22 5.50 -2.84
CA LEU A 67 9.23 6.56 -2.99
C LEU A 67 8.13 6.49 -1.93
N ALA A 68 7.89 5.30 -1.38
CA ALA A 68 6.95 5.02 -0.30
C ALA A 68 7.50 5.43 1.06
#